data_AF-A0A401Z5P1-F1
#
_entry.id   AF-A0A401Z5P1-F1
#
_cell.length_a   1.000
_cell.length_b   1.000
_cell.length_c   1.000
_cell.angle_alpha   90.00
_cell.angle_beta   90.00
_cell.angle_gamma   90.00
#
_symmetry.space_group_name_H-M   'P 1'
#
loop_
_entity.id
_entity.type
_entity.pdbx_description
1 polymer ?
#
loop_
_entity_poly.entity_id
_entity_poly.type
_entity_poly.pdbx_seq_one_letter_code
_entity_poly.pdbx_strand_id
1 'polypeptide(L)'
;MSDRPVSEAGVVGPGPLVPLDEAYVAHAEVLREVAVCAWDAVPLARGAGRGPGHDLEAALRLADLAARLVECAVVVALEGGASWADVAVLAGVGEDEARGRWAGPVRDWVGAGRRRPPGRVDSVTVAGDVDAWYRGVEPGVEGVVTAGLVSAGPSGEAAREEADRGRAEAAALWRTSPGGSLESGVAWASGLRTQAEHLERLAVLEPPLADEHVAQARELRELAALVEPMPGPF
;
A
#
# COMPACT_ATOMS: atom_id res chain seq x y z
N MET A 1 43.81 -24.62 10.36
CA MET A 1 42.36 -24.89 10.23
C MET A 1 41.68 -23.53 10.31
N SER A 2 41.38 -22.93 9.16
CA SER A 2 40.66 -21.65 9.09
C SER A 2 39.18 -21.96 8.94
N ASP A 3 38.42 -21.65 9.98
CA ASP A 3 36.97 -21.46 9.88
C ASP A 3 36.71 -20.27 8.96
N ARG A 4 36.23 -20.55 7.75
CA ARG A 4 35.54 -19.56 6.95
C ARG A 4 34.09 -19.49 7.45
N PRO A 5 33.55 -18.29 7.73
CA PRO A 5 32.12 -18.17 7.91
C PRO A 5 31.44 -18.57 6.60
N VAL A 6 30.51 -19.51 6.69
CA VAL A 6 29.56 -19.80 5.62
C VAL A 6 28.78 -18.52 5.40
N SER A 7 29.07 -17.80 4.31
CA SER A 7 28.14 -16.80 3.79
C SER A 7 26.82 -17.52 3.56
N GLU A 8 25.83 -17.22 4.39
CA GLU A 8 24.43 -17.39 4.04
C GLU A 8 24.27 -16.69 2.70
N ALA A 9 24.28 -17.48 1.62
CA ALA A 9 23.79 -17.04 0.34
C ALA A 9 22.34 -16.63 0.62
N GLY A 10 22.12 -15.32 0.79
CA GLY A 10 20.81 -14.75 0.96
C GLY A 10 19.96 -15.36 -0.14
N VAL A 11 18.87 -16.02 0.26
CA VAL A 11 17.87 -16.50 -0.68
C VAL A 11 17.41 -15.25 -1.41
N VAL A 12 17.96 -15.03 -2.61
CA VAL A 12 17.50 -14.01 -3.55
C VAL A 12 16.17 -14.56 -4.04
N GLY A 13 15.15 -14.38 -3.20
CA GLY A 13 13.78 -14.55 -3.63
C GLY A 13 13.54 -13.64 -4.83
N PRO A 14 12.54 -13.96 -5.66
CA PRO A 14 12.10 -13.04 -6.69
C PRO A 14 11.96 -11.64 -6.11
N GLY A 15 12.42 -10.63 -6.86
CA GLY A 15 12.21 -9.24 -6.48
C GLY A 15 10.74 -8.93 -6.17
N PRO A 16 10.46 -7.77 -5.55
CA PRO A 16 9.12 -7.38 -5.13
C PRO A 16 8.11 -7.53 -6.27
N LEU A 17 6.90 -7.94 -5.90
CA LEU A 17 5.79 -8.11 -6.84
C LEU A 17 5.34 -6.73 -7.37
N VAL A 18 4.46 -6.76 -8.37
CA VAL A 18 3.77 -5.53 -8.79
C VAL A 18 2.87 -5.04 -7.66
N PRO A 19 2.62 -3.72 -7.54
CA PRO A 19 1.87 -3.13 -6.43
C PRO A 19 0.53 -3.79 -6.11
N LEU A 20 -0.27 -4.12 -7.12
CA LEU A 20 -1.55 -4.79 -6.92
C LEU A 20 -1.39 -6.19 -6.32
N ASP A 21 -0.39 -6.97 -6.79
CA ASP A 21 -0.10 -8.29 -6.24
C ASP A 21 0.42 -8.18 -4.79
N GLU A 22 1.27 -7.21 -4.49
CA GLU A 22 1.72 -6.93 -3.11
C GLU A 22 0.52 -6.60 -2.20
N ALA A 23 -0.43 -5.80 -2.68
CA ALA A 23 -1.65 -5.46 -1.96
C ALA A 23 -2.54 -6.69 -1.74
N TYR A 24 -2.70 -7.55 -2.75
CA TYR A 24 -3.45 -8.79 -2.64
C TYR A 24 -2.85 -9.75 -1.62
N VAL A 25 -1.52 -9.90 -1.60
CA VAL A 25 -0.84 -10.74 -0.60
C VAL A 25 -1.02 -10.17 0.80
N ALA A 26 -0.86 -8.84 0.99
CA ALA A 26 -1.11 -8.19 2.28
C ALA A 26 -2.54 -8.41 2.77
N HIS A 27 -3.53 -8.25 1.88
CA HIS A 27 -4.94 -8.52 2.18
C HIS A 27 -5.17 -10.00 2.57
N ALA A 28 -4.60 -10.95 1.82
CA ALA A 28 -4.74 -12.38 2.08
C ALA A 28 -4.09 -12.80 3.42
N GLU A 29 -2.93 -12.22 3.76
CA GLU A 29 -2.26 -12.43 5.05
C GLU A 29 -3.13 -11.97 6.22
N VAL A 30 -3.69 -10.76 6.16
CA VAL A 30 -4.58 -10.23 7.20
C VAL A 30 -5.88 -11.04 7.28
N LEU A 31 -6.46 -11.45 6.15
CA LEU A 31 -7.66 -12.29 6.13
C LEU A 31 -7.41 -13.64 6.83
N ARG A 32 -6.24 -14.24 6.62
CA ARG A 32 -5.83 -15.45 7.35
C ARG A 32 -5.72 -15.19 8.85
N GLU A 33 -5.12 -14.07 9.26
CA GLU A 33 -5.04 -13.68 10.67
C GLU A 33 -6.42 -13.52 11.30
N VAL A 34 -7.36 -12.88 10.59
CA VAL A 34 -8.77 -12.76 11.01
C VAL A 34 -9.39 -14.14 11.22
N ALA A 35 -9.25 -15.04 10.25
CA ALA A 35 -9.83 -16.38 10.31
C ALA A 35 -9.28 -17.20 11.49
N VAL A 36 -7.96 -17.18 11.70
CA VAL A 36 -7.31 -17.84 12.85
C VAL A 36 -7.77 -17.21 14.16
N CYS A 37 -7.79 -15.88 14.26
CA CYS A 37 -8.24 -15.20 15.47
C CYS A 37 -9.71 -15.49 15.80
N ALA A 38 -10.58 -15.53 14.80
CA ALA A 38 -11.99 -15.86 14.98
C ALA A 38 -12.18 -17.31 15.45
N TRP A 39 -11.40 -18.24 14.91
CA TRP A 39 -11.40 -19.64 15.35
C TRP A 39 -10.97 -19.77 16.81
N ASP A 40 -9.89 -19.09 17.21
CA ASP A 40 -9.40 -19.09 18.59
C ASP A 40 -10.38 -18.40 19.56
N ALA A 41 -11.16 -17.43 19.08
CA ALA A 41 -12.16 -16.72 19.87
C ALA A 41 -13.42 -17.54 20.18
N VAL A 42 -13.61 -18.71 19.56
CA VAL A 42 -14.78 -19.57 19.82
C VAL A 42 -14.87 -19.89 21.32
N PRO A 43 -16.01 -19.62 21.98
CA PRO A 43 -16.17 -19.92 23.40
C PRO A 43 -16.08 -21.42 23.64
N LEU A 44 -15.10 -21.83 24.44
CA LEU A 44 -14.99 -23.20 24.93
C LEU A 44 -15.90 -23.41 26.15
N ALA A 45 -16.17 -24.66 26.51
CA ALA A 45 -16.96 -25.00 27.68
C ALA A 45 -16.44 -24.29 28.95
N ARG A 46 -17.36 -23.83 29.80
CA ARG A 46 -17.02 -23.19 31.09
C ARG A 46 -16.08 -24.12 31.89
N GLY A 47 -14.86 -23.65 32.16
CA GLY A 47 -13.82 -24.42 32.88
C GLY A 47 -12.64 -24.87 32.02
N ALA A 48 -12.62 -24.59 30.71
CA ALA A 48 -11.54 -24.96 29.78
C ALA A 48 -10.22 -24.16 29.95
N GLY A 49 -9.92 -23.64 31.15
CA GLY A 49 -8.61 -23.05 31.46
C GLY A 49 -8.34 -21.64 30.90
N ARG A 50 -9.35 -20.91 30.42
CA ARG A 50 -9.20 -19.51 30.02
C ARG A 50 -9.35 -18.57 31.22
N GLY A 51 -8.42 -17.63 31.36
CA GLY A 51 -8.47 -16.60 32.39
C GLY A 51 -9.64 -15.63 32.19
N PRO A 52 -10.05 -14.90 33.25
CA PRO A 52 -11.05 -13.85 33.12
C PRO A 52 -10.56 -12.77 32.14
N GLY A 53 -11.38 -12.40 31.17
CA GLY A 53 -11.06 -11.37 30.17
C GLY A 53 -10.67 -11.89 28.78
N HIS A 54 -10.32 -13.18 28.65
CA HIS A 54 -9.89 -13.77 27.37
C HIS A 54 -10.84 -13.48 26.21
N ASP A 55 -12.15 -13.66 26.41
CA ASP A 55 -13.13 -13.50 25.33
C ASP A 55 -13.27 -12.03 24.90
N LEU A 56 -13.08 -11.07 25.83
CA LEU A 56 -13.06 -9.65 25.51
C LEU A 56 -11.79 -9.28 24.73
N GLU A 57 -10.62 -9.78 25.17
CA GLU A 57 -9.35 -9.56 24.46
C GLU A 57 -9.41 -10.12 23.04
N ALA A 58 -9.95 -11.32 22.86
CA ALA A 58 -10.14 -11.94 21.56
C ALA A 58 -11.09 -11.13 20.67
N ALA A 59 -12.21 -10.63 21.21
CA ALA A 59 -13.15 -9.80 20.47
C ALA A 59 -12.54 -8.46 20.05
N LEU A 60 -11.78 -7.80 20.93
CA LEU A 60 -11.08 -6.55 20.62
C LEU A 60 -10.02 -6.76 19.54
N ARG A 61 -9.24 -7.85 19.63
CA ARG A 61 -8.27 -8.22 18.60
C ARG A 61 -8.93 -8.50 17.26
N LEU A 62 -10.08 -9.19 17.25
CA LEU A 62 -10.81 -9.46 16.02
C LEU A 62 -11.34 -8.16 15.39
N ALA A 63 -11.79 -7.20 16.19
CA ALA A 63 -12.22 -5.89 15.71
C ALA A 63 -11.07 -5.10 15.07
N ASP A 64 -9.88 -5.12 15.68
CA ASP A 64 -8.67 -4.49 15.12
C ASP A 64 -8.25 -5.14 13.80
N LEU A 65 -8.21 -6.48 13.74
CA LEU A 65 -7.89 -7.21 12.52
C LEU A 65 -8.92 -6.97 11.41
N ALA A 66 -10.21 -6.86 11.74
CA ALA A 66 -11.24 -6.53 10.77
C ALA A 66 -11.08 -5.11 10.22
N ALA A 67 -10.69 -4.14 11.06
CA ALA A 67 -10.38 -2.79 10.59
C ALA A 67 -9.18 -2.79 9.62
N ARG A 68 -8.09 -3.47 9.98
CA ARG A 68 -6.91 -3.66 9.11
C ARG A 68 -7.26 -4.36 7.80
N LEU A 69 -8.15 -5.36 7.83
CA LEU A 69 -8.61 -6.05 6.63
C LEU A 69 -9.32 -5.09 5.67
N VAL A 70 -10.17 -4.21 6.19
CA VAL A 70 -10.84 -3.17 5.38
C VAL A 70 -9.82 -2.20 4.78
N GLU A 71 -8.81 -1.76 5.55
CA GLU A 71 -7.73 -0.92 5.03
C GLU A 71 -6.99 -1.59 3.87
N CYS A 72 -6.60 -2.87 4.01
CA CYS A 72 -5.99 -3.61 2.92
C CYS A 72 -6.91 -3.76 1.71
N ALA A 73 -8.21 -3.99 1.92
CA ALA A 73 -9.18 -4.10 0.83
C ALA A 73 -9.34 -2.77 0.06
N VAL A 74 -9.32 -1.63 0.75
CA VAL A 74 -9.31 -0.30 0.12
C VAL A 74 -8.06 -0.12 -0.73
N VAL A 75 -6.88 -0.49 -0.21
CA VAL A 75 -5.62 -0.45 -0.98
C VAL A 75 -5.71 -1.31 -2.23
N VAL A 76 -6.20 -2.56 -2.12
CA VAL A 76 -6.42 -3.45 -3.28
C VAL A 76 -7.35 -2.81 -4.31
N ALA A 77 -8.46 -2.21 -3.88
CA ALA A 77 -9.41 -1.56 -4.79
C ALA A 77 -8.77 -0.39 -5.55
N LEU A 78 -8.07 0.51 -4.85
CA LEU A 78 -7.41 1.67 -5.45
C LEU A 78 -6.25 1.27 -6.37
N GLU A 79 -5.46 0.27 -5.98
CA GLU A 79 -4.41 -0.32 -6.83
C GLU A 79 -5.00 -1.00 -8.08
N GLY A 80 -6.22 -1.54 -7.96
CA GLY A 80 -7.02 -2.07 -9.06
C GLY A 80 -7.67 -1.00 -9.95
N GLY A 81 -7.46 0.29 -9.65
CA GLY A 81 -7.99 1.41 -10.43
C GLY A 81 -9.36 1.92 -10.01
N ALA A 82 -9.88 1.48 -8.85
CA ALA A 82 -11.09 2.09 -8.28
C ALA A 82 -10.83 3.54 -7.88
N SER A 83 -11.86 4.38 -7.97
CA SER A 83 -11.82 5.74 -7.43
C SER A 83 -12.25 5.80 -5.97
N TRP A 84 -11.96 6.90 -5.28
CA TRP A 84 -12.50 7.16 -3.94
C TRP A 84 -14.03 7.18 -3.90
N ALA A 85 -14.67 7.61 -5.00
CA ALA A 85 -16.12 7.55 -5.13
C ALA A 85 -16.63 6.10 -5.15
N ASP A 86 -15.95 5.19 -5.86
CA ASP A 86 -16.30 3.76 -5.88
C ASP A 86 -16.15 3.14 -4.49
N VAL A 87 -15.05 3.47 -3.79
CA VAL A 87 -14.82 3.02 -2.40
C VAL A 87 -15.93 3.51 -1.47
N ALA A 88 -16.32 4.78 -1.58
CA ALA A 88 -17.38 5.36 -0.78
C ALA A 88 -18.75 4.68 -1.02
N VAL A 89 -19.07 4.40 -2.29
CA VAL A 89 -20.28 3.66 -2.67
C VAL A 89 -20.28 2.25 -2.07
N LEU A 90 -19.17 1.51 -2.19
CA LEU A 90 -19.04 0.17 -1.63
C LEU A 90 -19.14 0.16 -0.10
N ALA A 91 -18.62 1.18 0.56
CA ALA A 91 -18.68 1.34 2.01
C ALA A 91 -19.99 1.93 2.53
N GLY A 92 -20.86 2.46 1.66
CA GLY A 92 -22.11 3.11 2.03
C GLY A 92 -21.93 4.44 2.78
N VAL A 93 -20.85 5.17 2.51
CA VAL A 93 -20.50 6.46 3.14
C VAL A 93 -20.29 7.56 2.09
N GLY A 94 -20.12 8.80 2.55
CA GLY A 94 -19.71 9.90 1.66
C GLY A 94 -18.25 9.81 1.23
N GLU A 95 -17.89 10.40 0.10
CA GLU A 95 -16.52 10.38 -0.44
C GLU A 95 -15.49 11.04 0.50
N ASP A 96 -15.84 12.19 1.09
CA ASP A 96 -15.00 12.87 2.08
C ASP A 96 -14.81 12.05 3.35
N GLU A 97 -15.85 11.31 3.77
CA GLU A 97 -15.78 10.41 4.93
C GLU A 97 -14.88 9.21 4.63
N ALA A 98 -15.00 8.62 3.43
CA ALA A 98 -14.11 7.54 2.99
C ALA A 98 -12.64 7.99 2.96
N ARG A 99 -12.36 9.15 2.37
CA ARG A 99 -11.00 9.73 2.38
C ARG A 99 -10.52 10.02 3.80
N GLY A 100 -11.36 10.64 4.64
CA GLY A 100 -11.01 10.94 6.03
C GLY A 100 -10.65 9.70 6.84
N ARG A 101 -11.28 8.56 6.52
CA ARG A 101 -11.05 7.29 7.20
C ARG A 101 -9.85 6.51 6.68
N TRP A 102 -9.64 6.45 5.37
CA TRP A 102 -8.68 5.52 4.76
C TRP A 102 -7.52 6.17 4.00
N ALA A 103 -7.51 7.48 3.79
CA ALA A 103 -6.39 8.13 3.09
C ALA A 103 -5.06 8.01 3.86
N GLY A 104 -5.09 7.98 5.20
CA GLY A 104 -3.90 7.74 6.02
C GLY A 104 -3.22 6.41 5.69
N PRO A 105 -3.90 5.26 5.87
CA PRO A 105 -3.38 3.95 5.48
C PRO A 105 -2.93 3.85 4.01
N VAL A 106 -3.64 4.50 3.08
CA VAL A 106 -3.24 4.53 1.65
C VAL A 106 -1.94 5.32 1.45
N ARG A 107 -1.75 6.44 2.15
CA ARG A 107 -0.48 7.18 2.13
C ARG A 107 0.66 6.38 2.76
N ASP A 108 0.41 5.67 3.85
CA ASP A 108 1.41 4.78 4.47
C ASP A 108 1.84 3.66 3.51
N TRP A 109 0.88 3.07 2.79
CA TRP A 109 1.14 2.10 1.72
C TRP A 109 2.01 2.67 0.61
N VAL A 110 1.68 3.85 0.09
CA VAL A 110 2.49 4.52 -0.94
C VAL A 110 3.88 4.90 -0.41
N GLY A 111 3.96 5.41 0.82
CA GLY A 111 5.20 5.73 1.50
C GLY A 111 6.11 4.53 1.76
N ALA A 112 5.54 3.33 1.91
CA ALA A 112 6.25 2.06 1.93
C ALA A 112 6.75 1.60 0.54
N GLY A 113 6.56 2.43 -0.49
CA GLY A 113 6.92 2.13 -1.87
C GLY A 113 5.95 1.18 -2.55
N ARG A 114 4.69 1.13 -2.09
CA ARG A 114 3.63 0.24 -2.58
C ARG A 114 4.06 -1.24 -2.51
N ARG A 115 4.54 -1.61 -1.32
CA ARG A 115 5.04 -2.94 -0.99
C ARG A 115 4.45 -3.36 0.33
N ARG A 116 4.18 -4.66 0.47
CA ARG A 116 3.91 -5.24 1.78
C ARG A 116 5.06 -4.85 2.73
N PRO A 117 4.76 -4.42 3.98
CA PRO A 117 5.80 -4.04 4.93
C PRO A 117 6.87 -5.13 5.01
N PRO A 118 8.17 -4.76 4.96
CA PRO A 118 9.24 -5.73 4.91
C PRO A 118 9.23 -6.61 6.16
N GLY A 119 8.91 -7.89 5.97
CA GLY A 119 9.07 -8.93 6.98
C GLY A 119 10.35 -9.73 6.77
N ARG A 120 10.54 -10.79 7.56
CA ARG A 120 11.63 -11.75 7.33
C ARG A 120 11.44 -12.63 6.09
N VAL A 121 10.26 -12.55 5.46
CA VAL A 121 9.77 -13.45 4.42
C VAL A 121 9.23 -12.62 3.24
N ASP A 122 9.58 -12.99 2.02
CA ASP A 122 9.12 -12.33 0.80
C ASP A 122 7.63 -12.63 0.50
N SER A 123 7.01 -11.79 -0.32
CA SER A 123 5.57 -11.84 -0.60
C SER A 123 5.12 -13.11 -1.32
N VAL A 124 5.97 -13.73 -2.15
CA VAL A 124 5.63 -15.00 -2.82
C VAL A 124 5.59 -16.13 -1.80
N THR A 125 6.56 -16.18 -0.90
CA THR A 125 6.56 -17.15 0.20
C THR A 125 5.34 -16.96 1.11
N VAL A 126 4.99 -15.73 1.47
CA VAL A 126 3.77 -15.44 2.26
C VAL A 126 2.51 -15.92 1.52
N ALA A 127 2.40 -15.67 0.22
CA ALA A 127 1.27 -16.16 -0.58
C ALA A 127 1.19 -17.70 -0.56
N GLY A 128 2.33 -18.38 -0.68
CA GLY A 128 2.41 -19.84 -0.58
C GLY A 128 1.99 -20.37 0.80
N ASP A 129 2.36 -19.68 1.88
CA ASP A 129 1.94 -20.02 3.25
C ASP A 129 0.42 -19.86 3.44
N VAL A 130 -0.17 -18.81 2.85
CA VAL A 130 -1.63 -18.62 2.86
C VAL A 130 -2.32 -19.72 2.07
N ASP A 131 -1.81 -20.10 0.90
CA ASP A 131 -2.33 -21.21 0.09
C ASP A 131 -2.25 -22.55 0.84
N ALA A 132 -1.14 -22.81 1.53
CA ALA A 132 -0.96 -24.01 2.33
C ALA A 132 -1.96 -24.07 3.49
N TRP A 133 -2.19 -22.94 4.16
CA TRP A 133 -3.22 -22.84 5.19
C TRP A 133 -4.62 -23.07 4.61
N TYR A 134 -4.96 -22.42 3.49
CA TYR A 134 -6.29 -22.54 2.87
C TYR A 134 -6.60 -23.97 2.44
N ARG A 135 -5.61 -24.70 1.88
CA ARG A 135 -5.74 -26.12 1.54
C ARG A 135 -6.08 -26.99 2.77
N GLY A 136 -5.62 -26.59 3.96
CA GLY A 136 -5.98 -27.26 5.22
C GLY A 136 -7.44 -27.03 5.63
N VAL A 137 -8.04 -25.90 5.22
CA VAL A 137 -9.44 -25.55 5.49
C VAL A 137 -10.37 -26.16 4.44
N GLU A 138 -10.01 -26.04 3.16
CA GLU A 138 -10.80 -26.54 2.03
C GLU A 138 -9.94 -27.48 1.16
N PRO A 139 -9.95 -28.79 1.45
CA PRO A 139 -9.19 -29.77 0.68
C PRO A 139 -9.67 -29.83 -0.78
N GLY A 140 -8.74 -29.72 -1.72
CA GLY A 140 -9.02 -29.80 -3.16
C GLY A 140 -8.92 -28.48 -3.91
N VAL A 141 -8.73 -27.36 -3.21
CA VAL A 141 -8.40 -26.06 -3.81
C VAL A 141 -6.90 -25.83 -3.71
N GLU A 142 -6.25 -25.50 -4.83
CA GLU A 142 -4.82 -25.23 -4.90
C GLU A 142 -4.55 -23.82 -5.44
N GLY A 143 -3.55 -23.15 -4.86
CA GLY A 143 -3.02 -21.89 -5.39
C GLY A 143 -3.98 -20.71 -5.35
N VAL A 144 -4.86 -20.60 -4.34
CA VAL A 144 -5.91 -19.56 -4.29
C VAL A 144 -5.34 -18.15 -4.44
N VAL A 145 -4.24 -17.86 -3.75
CA VAL A 145 -3.54 -16.59 -3.81
C VAL A 145 -2.50 -16.64 -4.93
N THR A 146 -1.58 -17.61 -4.92
CA THR A 146 -0.45 -17.63 -5.86
C THR A 146 -0.87 -17.74 -7.33
N ALA A 147 -1.97 -18.41 -7.66
CA ALA A 147 -2.47 -18.51 -9.03
C ALA A 147 -3.07 -17.18 -9.55
N GLY A 148 -3.47 -16.28 -8.64
CA GLY A 148 -3.97 -14.94 -8.97
C GLY A 148 -2.87 -13.89 -9.16
N LEU A 149 -1.62 -14.17 -8.73
CA LEU A 149 -0.52 -13.21 -8.79
C LEU A 149 0.08 -13.15 -10.19
N VAL A 150 -0.26 -12.09 -10.93
CA VAL A 150 0.19 -11.88 -12.32
C VAL A 150 1.71 -11.82 -12.42
N SER A 151 2.38 -11.32 -11.38
CA SER A 151 3.82 -11.06 -11.35
C SER A 151 4.67 -12.14 -10.68
N ALA A 152 4.05 -13.20 -10.13
CA ALA A 152 4.77 -14.26 -9.42
C ALA A 152 5.46 -15.26 -10.36
N GLY A 153 4.97 -15.43 -11.59
CA GLY A 153 5.52 -16.37 -12.58
C GLY A 153 6.58 -15.77 -13.52
N PRO A 154 7.20 -16.58 -14.39
CA PRO A 154 8.19 -16.11 -15.37
C PRO A 154 7.67 -15.02 -16.32
N SER A 155 6.39 -15.08 -16.69
CA SER A 155 5.72 -14.06 -17.49
C SER A 155 5.58 -12.71 -16.77
N GLY A 156 5.76 -12.69 -15.46
CA GLY A 156 5.66 -11.53 -14.58
C GLY A 156 6.94 -10.70 -14.47
N GLU A 157 8.07 -11.15 -15.01
CA GLU A 157 9.36 -10.45 -14.92
C GLU A 157 9.31 -9.03 -15.48
N ALA A 158 8.81 -8.87 -16.70
CA ALA A 158 8.69 -7.55 -17.33
C ALA A 158 7.77 -6.61 -16.54
N ALA A 159 6.70 -7.13 -15.94
CA ALA A 159 5.79 -6.34 -15.12
C ALA A 159 6.46 -5.88 -13.80
N ARG A 160 7.28 -6.74 -13.18
CA ARG A 160 8.07 -6.37 -11.99
C ARG A 160 9.14 -5.34 -12.32
N GLU A 161 9.84 -5.50 -13.44
CA GLU A 161 10.82 -4.52 -13.90
C GLU A 161 10.20 -3.14 -14.17
N GLU A 162 9.02 -3.09 -14.81
CA GLU A 162 8.26 -1.86 -14.98
C GLU A 162 7.87 -1.26 -13.62
N ALA A 163 7.33 -2.06 -12.70
CA ALA A 163 6.98 -1.61 -11.36
C ALA A 163 8.19 -1.08 -10.58
N ASP A 164 9.36 -1.73 -10.69
CA ASP A 164 10.60 -1.28 -10.08
C ASP A 164 11.11 0.02 -10.69
N ARG A 165 11.00 0.19 -12.02
CA ARG A 165 11.29 1.47 -12.68
C ARG A 165 10.35 2.58 -12.17
N GLY A 166 9.05 2.31 -12.10
CA GLY A 166 8.06 3.27 -11.59
C GLY A 166 8.34 3.67 -10.14
N ARG A 167 8.66 2.71 -9.28
CA ARG A 167 9.06 2.96 -7.88
C ARG A 167 10.34 3.79 -7.79
N ALA A 168 11.35 3.47 -8.59
CA ALA A 168 12.60 4.22 -8.62
C ALA A 168 12.41 5.66 -9.11
N GLU A 169 11.54 5.86 -10.11
CA GLU A 169 11.17 7.18 -10.63
C GLU A 169 10.41 7.99 -9.59
N ALA A 170 9.40 7.43 -8.94
CA ALA A 170 8.65 8.09 -7.87
C ALA A 170 9.59 8.51 -6.72
N ALA A 171 10.47 7.61 -6.28
CA ALA A 171 11.47 7.92 -5.26
C ALA A 171 12.45 9.03 -5.69
N ALA A 172 12.80 9.08 -6.98
CA ALA A 172 13.64 10.16 -7.52
C ALA A 172 12.89 11.50 -7.52
N LEU A 173 11.63 11.53 -7.97
CA LEU A 173 10.77 12.71 -7.94
C LEU A 173 10.67 13.27 -6.51
N TRP A 174 10.34 12.43 -5.53
CA TRP A 174 10.28 12.85 -4.13
C TRP A 174 11.59 13.43 -3.60
N ARG A 175 12.74 12.84 -3.94
CA ARG A 175 14.07 13.35 -3.52
C ARG A 175 14.44 14.68 -4.18
N THR A 176 14.01 14.88 -5.43
CA THR A 176 14.37 16.07 -6.23
C THR A 176 13.32 17.17 -6.16
N SER A 177 12.17 16.91 -5.52
CA SER A 177 11.12 17.92 -5.33
C SER A 177 11.69 19.12 -4.59
N PRO A 178 11.66 20.32 -5.19
CA PRO A 178 12.26 21.50 -4.58
C PRO A 178 11.53 21.83 -3.28
N GLY A 179 12.24 21.77 -2.16
CA GLY A 179 11.79 22.40 -0.92
C GLY A 179 11.88 23.92 -1.10
N GLY A 180 10.74 24.61 -1.08
CA GLY A 180 10.69 26.04 -1.39
C GLY A 180 11.63 26.88 -0.53
N SER A 181 12.71 27.39 -1.12
CA SER A 181 13.51 28.47 -0.55
C SER A 181 12.96 29.81 -1.04
N LEU A 182 12.71 30.73 -0.10
CA LEU A 182 12.06 32.04 -0.32
C LEU A 182 13.04 33.14 -0.79
N GLU A 183 14.13 32.80 -1.48
CA GLU A 183 15.16 33.80 -1.81
C GLU A 183 14.69 34.89 -2.78
N SER A 184 13.67 34.62 -3.62
CA SER A 184 12.91 35.66 -4.34
C SER A 184 11.54 35.15 -4.77
N GLY A 185 10.58 36.05 -5.00
CA GLY A 185 9.23 35.68 -5.45
C GLY A 185 9.22 34.90 -6.78
N VAL A 186 10.08 35.27 -7.73
CA VAL A 186 10.20 34.57 -9.02
C VAL A 186 10.82 33.18 -8.86
N ALA A 187 11.89 33.05 -8.07
CA ALA A 187 12.49 31.74 -7.79
C ALA A 187 11.52 30.82 -7.04
N TRP A 188 10.76 31.38 -6.11
CA TRP A 188 9.71 30.68 -5.39
C TRP A 188 8.60 30.19 -6.33
N ALA A 189 8.04 31.06 -7.17
CA ALA A 189 7.00 30.70 -8.15
C ALA A 189 7.49 29.62 -9.14
N SER A 190 8.75 29.70 -9.59
CA SER A 190 9.36 28.65 -10.41
C SER A 190 9.46 27.32 -9.67
N GLY A 191 9.87 27.34 -8.40
CA GLY A 191 9.94 26.14 -7.57
C GLY A 191 8.58 25.46 -7.39
N LEU A 192 7.52 26.24 -7.15
CA LEU A 192 6.15 25.72 -7.04
C LEU A 192 5.67 25.05 -8.33
N ARG A 193 5.99 25.59 -9.50
CA ARG A 193 5.63 24.97 -10.80
C ARG A 193 6.34 23.65 -11.01
N THR A 194 7.64 23.60 -10.73
CA THR A 194 8.41 22.35 -10.79
C THR A 194 7.84 21.30 -9.83
N GLN A 195 7.47 21.71 -8.61
CA GLN A 195 6.82 20.80 -7.66
C GLN A 195 5.44 20.33 -8.16
N ALA A 196 4.64 21.20 -8.78
CA ALA A 196 3.38 20.81 -9.40
C ALA A 196 3.57 19.79 -10.52
N GLU A 197 4.58 19.97 -11.38
CA GLU A 197 4.95 19.01 -12.43
C GLU A 197 5.40 17.66 -11.85
N HIS A 198 6.13 17.66 -10.72
CA HIS A 198 6.49 16.43 -10.03
C HIS A 198 5.25 15.69 -9.53
N LEU A 199 4.30 16.40 -8.92
CA LEU A 199 3.04 15.80 -8.44
C LEU A 199 2.21 15.22 -9.57
N GLU A 200 2.11 15.88 -10.72
CA GLU A 200 1.42 15.30 -11.87
C GLU A 200 2.05 14.01 -12.38
N ARG A 201 3.38 13.92 -12.37
CA ARG A 201 4.08 12.67 -12.70
C ARG A 201 3.82 11.61 -11.65
N LEU A 202 3.82 11.98 -10.36
CA LEU A 202 3.46 11.08 -9.26
C LEU A 202 2.02 10.59 -9.38
N ALA A 203 1.08 11.38 -9.87
CA ALA A 203 -0.30 10.95 -10.09
C ALA A 203 -0.42 9.75 -11.06
N VAL A 204 0.49 9.64 -12.02
CA VAL A 204 0.57 8.49 -12.94
C VAL A 204 1.26 7.30 -12.26
N LEU A 205 2.32 7.56 -11.51
CA LEU A 205 3.16 6.53 -10.88
C LEU A 205 2.55 5.94 -9.59
N GLU A 206 1.66 6.67 -8.93
CA GLU A 206 1.03 6.32 -7.66
C GLU A 206 -0.50 6.45 -7.78
N PRO A 207 -1.16 5.58 -8.59
CA PRO A 207 -2.60 5.66 -8.83
C PRO A 207 -3.48 5.81 -7.57
N PRO A 208 -3.19 5.14 -6.44
CA PRO A 208 -4.00 5.30 -5.23
C PRO A 208 -4.06 6.73 -4.67
N LEU A 209 -3.10 7.58 -5.00
CA LEU A 209 -3.03 8.99 -4.59
C LEU A 209 -3.17 9.96 -5.76
N ALA A 210 -3.57 9.50 -6.96
CA ALA A 210 -3.62 10.32 -8.16
C ALA A 210 -4.44 11.60 -7.98
N ASP A 211 -5.64 11.49 -7.40
CA ASP A 211 -6.51 12.64 -7.15
C ASP A 211 -5.87 13.68 -6.22
N GLU A 212 -5.19 13.21 -5.16
CA GLU A 212 -4.51 14.08 -4.19
C GLU A 212 -3.33 14.81 -4.85
N HIS A 213 -2.52 14.08 -5.63
CA HIS A 213 -1.41 14.64 -6.38
C HIS A 213 -1.88 15.70 -7.38
N VAL A 214 -2.96 15.43 -8.13
CA VAL A 214 -3.56 16.37 -9.09
C VAL A 214 -4.12 17.61 -8.38
N ALA A 215 -4.79 17.43 -7.24
CA ALA A 215 -5.33 18.54 -6.45
C ALA A 215 -4.21 19.44 -5.92
N GLN A 216 -3.18 18.87 -5.30
CA GLN A 216 -2.01 19.61 -4.80
C GLN A 216 -1.25 20.30 -5.93
N ALA A 217 -1.07 19.65 -7.08
CA ALA A 217 -0.44 20.27 -8.26
C ALA A 217 -1.21 21.51 -8.74
N ARG A 218 -2.54 21.47 -8.70
CA ARG A 218 -3.39 22.63 -9.04
C ARG A 218 -3.19 23.78 -8.06
N GLU A 219 -3.24 23.50 -6.75
CA GLU A 219 -3.03 24.51 -5.70
C GLU A 219 -1.66 25.18 -5.83
N LEU A 220 -0.59 24.41 -6.08
CA LEU A 220 0.75 24.98 -6.27
C LEU A 220 0.86 25.90 -7.49
N ARG A 221 0.13 25.60 -8.58
CA ARG A 221 0.07 26.48 -9.75
C ARG A 221 -0.69 27.76 -9.48
N GLU A 222 -1.81 27.66 -8.76
CA GLU A 222 -2.58 28.84 -8.34
C GLU A 222 -1.71 29.75 -7.47
N LEU A 223 -0.97 29.18 -6.50
CA LEU A 223 -0.02 29.93 -5.68
C LEU A 223 1.11 30.56 -6.51
N ALA A 224 1.66 29.83 -7.49
CA ALA A 224 2.70 30.35 -8.36
C ALA A 224 2.21 31.52 -9.23
N ALA A 225 0.95 31.50 -9.66
CA ALA A 225 0.34 32.57 -10.45
C ALA A 225 0.12 33.87 -9.65
N LEU A 226 -0.09 33.77 -8.33
CA LEU A 226 -0.26 34.94 -7.46
C LEU A 226 1.02 35.78 -7.29
N VAL A 227 2.19 35.19 -7.54
CA VAL A 227 3.50 35.86 -7.35
C VAL A 227 4.13 36.33 -8.67
N GLU A 228 3.51 36.02 -9.81
CA GLU A 228 3.91 36.65 -11.06
C GLU A 228 3.65 38.16 -10.99
N PRO A 229 4.63 39.00 -11.36
CA PRO A 229 4.42 40.44 -11.38
C PRO A 229 3.27 40.73 -12.35
N MET A 230 2.20 41.36 -11.82
CA MET A 230 1.19 41.97 -12.66
C MET A 230 1.90 42.81 -13.72
N PRO A 231 1.59 42.66 -15.02
CA PRO A 231 2.21 43.48 -16.06
C PRO A 231 1.99 44.95 -15.67
N GLY A 232 3.09 45.65 -15.39
CA GLY A 232 3.03 47.06 -14.99
C GLY A 232 2.34 47.86 -16.09
N PRO A 233 1.53 48.88 -15.74
CA PRO A 233 0.91 49.73 -16.74
C PRO A 233 2.05 50.44 -17.51
N PHE A 234 2.15 50.15 -18.80
CA PHE A 234 2.99 50.89 -19.74
C PHE A 234 2.51 52.34 -19.88
#